data_AF-A0A5M8T281-F1
#
_entry.id   AF-A0A5M8T281-F1
#
_cell.length_a   1.000
_cell.length_b   1.000
_cell.length_c   1.000
_cell.angle_alpha   90.00
_cell.angle_beta   90.00
_cell.angle_gamma   90.00
#
_symmetry.space_group_name_H-M   'P 1'
#
loop_
_entity.id
_entity.type
_entity.pdbx_description
1 polymer ?
#
loop_
_entity_poly.entity_id
_entity_poly.type
_entity_poly.pdbx_seq_one_letter_code
_entity_poly.pdbx_strand_id
1 'polypeptide(L)'
;MPESAQKPEPSATRPPQHDTEYAMPKATLPPAGSSPDQAVEHCVQAYDRAFKENQVKGRHYSACKSAAGEAFRLAMPSMGTLEGVIASIACVAHGLRIKVWISNEANELLYAAQVAMSAFKCARDKKGPPSPM
;
A
#
# COMPACT_ATOMS: atom_id res chain seq x y z
N MET A 1 17.23 -65.82 -9.35
CA MET A 1 18.32 -64.86 -9.61
C MET A 1 17.68 -63.64 -10.26
N PRO A 2 17.37 -62.57 -9.50
CA PRO A 2 16.75 -61.36 -10.04
C PRO A 2 17.81 -60.41 -10.61
N GLU A 3 17.60 -59.93 -11.82
CA GLU A 3 18.40 -58.88 -12.46
C GLU A 3 17.65 -57.55 -12.36
N SER A 4 18.29 -56.60 -11.68
CA SER A 4 17.77 -55.27 -11.40
C SER A 4 17.64 -54.43 -12.67
N ALA A 5 16.41 -54.15 -13.08
CA ALA A 5 16.12 -53.15 -14.11
C ALA A 5 15.69 -51.82 -13.47
N GLN A 6 16.60 -50.85 -13.51
CA GLN A 6 16.44 -49.46 -13.08
C GLN A 6 15.29 -48.79 -13.86
N LYS A 7 14.33 -48.20 -13.15
CA LYS A 7 13.25 -47.39 -13.74
C LYS A 7 13.71 -45.93 -13.80
N PRO A 8 13.75 -45.25 -14.95
CA PRO A 8 14.09 -43.83 -15.01
C PRO A 8 12.92 -42.96 -14.51
N GLU A 9 13.25 -41.99 -13.65
CA GLU A 9 12.35 -40.93 -13.18
C GLU A 9 11.93 -40.00 -14.33
N PRO A 10 10.64 -39.67 -14.49
CA PRO A 10 10.24 -38.59 -15.38
C PRO A 10 10.39 -37.23 -14.65
N SER A 11 11.44 -36.54 -15.09
CA SER A 11 11.79 -35.15 -14.86
C SER A 11 10.61 -34.19 -14.62
N ALA A 12 10.71 -33.43 -13.53
CA ALA A 12 9.91 -32.26 -13.25
C ALA A 12 10.03 -31.24 -14.40
N THR A 13 8.95 -31.08 -15.17
CA THR A 13 8.81 -29.98 -16.13
C THR A 13 8.55 -28.70 -15.34
N ARG A 14 9.60 -27.89 -15.18
CA ARG A 14 9.56 -26.57 -14.57
C ARG A 14 8.70 -25.65 -15.46
N PRO A 15 7.66 -24.96 -14.95
CA PRO A 15 6.87 -24.06 -15.78
C PRO A 15 7.72 -22.86 -16.22
N PRO A 16 7.45 -22.29 -17.42
CA PRO A 16 8.25 -21.22 -18.00
C PRO A 16 8.20 -19.96 -17.13
N GLN A 17 9.39 -19.45 -16.79
CA GLN A 17 9.56 -18.14 -16.17
C GLN A 17 9.27 -17.09 -17.24
N HIS A 18 8.11 -16.42 -17.14
CA HIS A 18 7.78 -15.28 -17.98
C HIS A 18 8.35 -14.03 -17.30
N ASP A 19 9.46 -13.51 -17.83
CA ASP A 19 9.96 -12.17 -17.60
C ASP A 19 8.85 -11.17 -17.98
N THR A 20 7.95 -10.89 -17.05
CA THR A 20 7.03 -9.77 -17.17
C THR A 20 7.71 -8.63 -16.45
N GLU A 21 8.40 -7.80 -17.25
CA GLU A 21 8.76 -6.45 -16.91
C GLU A 21 7.51 -5.76 -16.36
N TYR A 22 7.45 -5.70 -15.03
CA TYR A 22 6.39 -5.04 -14.30
C TYR A 22 6.64 -3.55 -14.50
N ALA A 23 6.13 -2.99 -15.59
CA ALA A 23 6.07 -1.55 -15.78
C ALA A 23 5.17 -0.98 -14.68
N MET A 24 5.79 -0.67 -13.53
CA MET A 24 5.13 -0.11 -12.36
C MET A 24 4.59 1.26 -12.78
N PRO A 25 3.28 1.53 -12.66
CA PRO A 25 2.78 2.88 -12.83
C PRO A 25 3.43 3.74 -11.74
N LYS A 26 4.17 4.77 -12.16
CA LYS A 26 4.84 5.74 -11.30
C LYS A 26 3.82 6.29 -10.30
N ALA A 27 3.93 5.88 -9.03
CA ALA A 27 3.07 6.34 -7.96
C ALA A 27 3.16 7.87 -7.91
N THR A 28 2.09 8.55 -8.31
CA THR A 28 1.99 9.99 -8.17
C THR A 28 1.61 10.22 -6.73
N LEU A 29 2.52 10.74 -5.91
CA LEU A 29 2.19 11.07 -4.53
C LEU A 29 1.10 12.16 -4.54
N PRO A 30 0.11 12.10 -3.63
CA PRO A 30 -0.83 13.20 -3.49
C PRO A 30 -0.06 14.49 -3.15
N PRO A 31 -0.47 15.66 -3.66
CA PRO A 31 0.21 16.91 -3.38
C PRO A 31 0.25 17.19 -1.87
N ALA A 32 1.40 17.62 -1.36
CA ALA A 32 1.54 18.02 0.03
C ALA A 32 0.55 19.15 0.34
N GLY A 33 -0.32 18.96 1.33
CA GLY A 33 -1.41 19.89 1.66
C GLY A 33 -2.81 19.51 1.15
N SER A 34 -2.97 18.29 0.61
CA SER A 34 -4.29 17.76 0.25
C SER A 34 -5.18 17.57 1.48
N SER A 35 -6.46 17.90 1.37
CA SER A 35 -7.44 17.56 2.42
C SER A 35 -7.52 16.03 2.60
N PRO A 36 -7.94 15.51 3.76
CA PRO A 36 -8.11 14.08 3.97
C PRO A 36 -9.03 13.44 2.91
N ASP A 37 -10.07 14.14 2.49
CA ASP A 37 -10.99 13.66 1.44
C ASP A 37 -10.30 13.53 0.08
N GLN A 38 -9.48 14.50 -0.31
CA GLN A 38 -8.70 14.44 -1.56
C GLN A 38 -7.67 13.30 -1.52
N ALA A 39 -7.03 13.07 -0.37
CA ALA A 39 -6.09 11.97 -0.22
C ALA A 39 -6.79 10.61 -0.34
N VAL A 40 -7.99 10.46 0.24
CA VAL A 40 -8.80 9.25 0.09
C VAL A 40 -9.21 9.06 -1.37
N GLU A 41 -9.71 10.12 -2.02
CA GLU A 41 -10.09 10.07 -3.43
C GLU A 41 -8.91 9.63 -4.31
N HIS A 42 -7.72 10.19 -4.08
CA HIS A 42 -6.51 9.80 -4.80
C HIS A 42 -6.15 8.31 -4.60
N CYS A 43 -6.24 7.80 -3.37
CA CYS A 43 -5.99 6.39 -3.10
C CYS A 43 -7.04 5.48 -3.76
N VAL A 44 -8.30 5.88 -3.76
CA VAL A 44 -9.40 5.16 -4.43
C VAL A 44 -9.21 5.16 -5.94
N GLN A 45 -8.83 6.28 -6.54
CA GLN A 45 -8.54 6.35 -7.98
C GLN A 45 -7.39 5.42 -8.36
N ALA A 46 -6.33 5.34 -7.54
CA ALA A 46 -5.22 4.42 -7.76
C ALA A 46 -5.68 2.95 -7.69
N TYR A 47 -6.51 2.61 -6.70
CA TYR A 47 -7.12 1.30 -6.55
C TYR A 47 -7.96 0.92 -7.78
N ASP A 48 -8.91 1.77 -8.17
CA ASP A 48 -9.82 1.52 -9.28
C ASP A 48 -9.09 1.38 -10.61
N ARG A 49 -8.06 2.21 -10.83
CA ARG A 49 -7.21 2.13 -12.02
C ARG A 49 -6.53 0.77 -12.10
N ALA A 50 -5.81 0.37 -11.06
CA ALA A 50 -5.10 -0.90 -11.03
C ALA A 50 -6.05 -2.11 -11.12
N PHE A 51 -7.25 -2.01 -10.51
CA PHE A 51 -8.27 -3.03 -10.62
C PHE A 51 -8.75 -3.21 -12.07
N LYS A 52 -9.12 -2.10 -12.74
CA LYS A 52 -9.60 -2.10 -14.13
C LYS A 52 -8.52 -2.59 -15.09
N GLU A 53 -7.28 -2.14 -14.92
CA GLU A 53 -6.15 -2.58 -15.75
C GLU A 53 -5.93 -4.09 -15.67
N ASN A 54 -6.02 -4.69 -14.47
CA ASN A 54 -5.87 -6.14 -14.31
C ASN A 54 -7.09 -6.92 -14.79
N GLN A 55 -8.29 -6.34 -14.70
CA GLN A 55 -9.50 -6.93 -15.27
C GLN A 55 -9.43 -6.99 -16.80
N VAL A 56 -8.98 -5.92 -17.47
CA VAL A 56 -8.77 -5.89 -18.92
C VAL A 56 -7.71 -6.91 -19.36
N LYS A 57 -6.71 -7.16 -18.51
CA LYS A 57 -5.70 -8.21 -18.72
C LYS A 57 -6.23 -9.64 -18.48
N GLY A 58 -7.52 -9.81 -18.21
CA GLY A 58 -8.15 -11.11 -17.97
C GLY A 58 -7.72 -11.79 -16.68
N ARG A 59 -7.13 -11.06 -15.72
CA ARG A 59 -6.72 -11.65 -14.44
C ARG A 59 -7.94 -12.01 -13.60
N HIS A 60 -7.79 -13.05 -12.78
CA HIS A 60 -8.82 -13.42 -11.81
C HIS A 60 -9.07 -12.30 -10.81
N TYR A 61 -10.31 -12.24 -10.30
CA TYR A 61 -10.76 -11.20 -9.36
C TYR A 61 -9.83 -11.02 -8.16
N SER A 62 -9.31 -12.11 -7.58
CA SER A 62 -8.37 -12.07 -6.47
C SER A 62 -7.07 -11.34 -6.83
N ALA A 63 -6.52 -11.62 -8.02
CA ALA A 63 -5.32 -10.95 -8.52
C ALA A 63 -5.58 -9.45 -8.80
N CYS A 64 -6.74 -9.11 -9.36
CA CYS A 64 -7.13 -7.70 -9.54
C CYS A 64 -7.23 -6.97 -8.19
N LYS A 65 -7.84 -7.60 -7.19
CA LYS A 65 -7.98 -7.04 -5.84
C LYS A 65 -6.63 -6.84 -5.16
N SER A 66 -5.72 -7.80 -5.29
CA SER A 66 -4.36 -7.70 -4.73
C SER A 66 -3.58 -6.56 -5.36
N ALA A 67 -3.58 -6.45 -6.69
CA ALA A 67 -2.90 -5.37 -7.40
C ALA A 67 -3.50 -3.99 -7.07
N ALA A 68 -4.83 -3.90 -6.97
CA ALA A 68 -5.52 -2.68 -6.56
C ALA A 68 -5.17 -2.27 -5.13
N GLY A 69 -5.10 -3.23 -4.19
CA GLY A 69 -4.68 -2.97 -2.82
C GLY A 69 -3.22 -2.52 -2.71
N GLU A 70 -2.34 -3.05 -3.54
CA GLU A 70 -0.96 -2.56 -3.64
C GLU A 70 -0.91 -1.12 -4.17
N ALA A 71 -1.66 -0.81 -5.24
CA ALA A 71 -1.73 0.55 -5.77
C ALA A 71 -2.29 1.56 -4.75
N PHE A 72 -3.31 1.17 -3.97
CA PHE A 72 -3.83 2.00 -2.87
C PHE A 72 -2.76 2.29 -1.81
N ARG A 73 -2.00 1.26 -1.41
CA ARG A 73 -0.92 1.41 -0.41
C ARG A 73 0.21 2.31 -0.93
N LEU A 74 0.57 2.19 -2.20
CA LEU A 74 1.58 3.05 -2.84
C LEU A 74 1.10 4.51 -3.00
N ALA A 75 -0.20 4.74 -3.13
CA ALA A 75 -0.80 6.06 -3.25
C ALA A 75 -1.03 6.76 -1.90
N MET A 76 -0.75 6.08 -0.78
CA MET A 76 -0.96 6.63 0.55
C MET A 76 -0.17 7.93 0.78
N PRO A 77 -0.75 8.90 1.50
CA PRO A 77 -0.05 10.11 1.88
C PRO A 77 1.06 9.82 2.89
N SER A 78 2.13 10.61 2.80
CA SER A 78 3.28 10.54 3.72
C SER A 78 2.94 11.13 5.09
N MET A 79 3.43 10.50 6.17
CA MET A 79 3.27 10.95 7.55
C MET A 79 4.28 12.04 7.96
N GLY A 80 5.01 12.63 7.02
CA GLY A 80 6.05 13.64 7.30
C GLY A 80 5.52 15.01 7.75
N THR A 81 4.23 15.27 7.62
CA THR A 81 3.57 16.51 8.08
C THR A 81 2.30 16.18 8.86
N LEU A 82 1.81 17.10 9.69
CA LEU A 82 0.58 16.90 10.46
C LEU A 82 -0.63 16.64 9.55
N GLU A 83 -0.76 17.40 8.46
CA GLU A 83 -1.81 17.21 7.46
C GLU A 83 -1.68 15.84 6.78
N GLY A 84 -0.45 15.44 6.45
CA GLY A 84 -0.15 14.12 5.90
C GLY A 84 -0.58 12.99 6.82
N VAL A 85 -0.34 13.11 8.13
CA VAL A 85 -0.79 12.12 9.13
C VAL A 85 -2.32 12.03 9.19
N ILE A 86 -3.03 13.16 9.21
CA ILE A 86 -4.50 13.19 9.22
C ILE A 86 -5.05 12.52 7.96
N ALA A 87 -4.48 12.85 6.81
CA ALA A 87 -4.82 12.22 5.53
C ALA A 87 -4.52 10.71 5.55
N SER A 88 -3.39 10.27 6.10
CA SER A 88 -3.06 8.84 6.22
C SER A 88 -4.09 8.10 7.07
N ILE A 89 -4.54 8.68 8.19
CA ILE A 89 -5.59 8.06 9.04
C ILE A 89 -6.89 7.88 8.25
N ALA A 90 -7.31 8.89 7.48
CA ALA A 90 -8.51 8.81 6.65
C ALA A 90 -8.39 7.71 5.59
N CYS A 91 -7.23 7.63 4.90
CA CYS A 91 -6.95 6.56 3.93
C CYS A 91 -6.95 5.18 4.59
N VAL A 92 -6.34 5.02 5.77
CA VAL A 92 -6.31 3.76 6.52
C VAL A 92 -7.72 3.29 6.90
N ALA A 93 -8.55 4.19 7.41
CA ALA A 93 -9.94 3.90 7.74
C ALA A 93 -10.74 3.47 6.50
N HIS A 94 -10.56 4.15 5.37
CA HIS A 94 -11.21 3.77 4.12
C HIS A 94 -10.72 2.40 3.59
N GLY A 95 -9.41 2.16 3.58
CA GLY A 95 -8.85 0.89 3.08
C GLY A 95 -9.22 -0.30 3.96
N LEU A 96 -9.44 -0.12 5.26
CA LEU A 96 -10.02 -1.16 6.13
C LEU A 96 -11.43 -1.58 5.66
N ARG A 97 -12.26 -0.62 5.23
CA ARG A 97 -13.60 -0.88 4.71
C ARG A 97 -13.56 -1.69 3.42
N ILE A 98 -12.64 -1.37 2.50
CA ILE A 98 -12.46 -2.09 1.23
C ILE A 98 -11.51 -3.29 1.31
N LYS A 99 -11.01 -3.62 2.52
CA LYS A 99 -10.12 -4.76 2.80
C LYS A 99 -8.78 -4.67 2.03
N VAL A 100 -8.19 -3.48 1.94
CA VAL A 100 -6.80 -3.27 1.51
C VAL A 100 -5.83 -3.78 2.59
N TRP A 101 -6.18 -3.60 3.86
CA TRP A 101 -5.41 -4.06 5.01
C TRP A 101 -6.11 -5.18 5.77
N ILE A 102 -5.31 -6.04 6.39
CA ILE A 102 -5.74 -6.88 7.50
C ILE A 102 -5.72 -6.05 8.80
N SER A 103 -6.57 -6.41 9.76
CA SER A 103 -6.77 -5.61 10.99
C SER A 103 -5.48 -5.28 11.73
N ASN A 104 -4.51 -6.21 11.76
CA ASN A 104 -3.24 -6.01 12.45
C ASN A 104 -2.38 -4.92 11.78
N GLU A 105 -2.21 -4.98 10.45
CA GLU A 105 -1.43 -3.99 9.69
C GLU A 105 -2.06 -2.59 9.79
N ALA A 106 -3.38 -2.51 9.76
CA ALA A 106 -4.08 -1.25 9.95
C ALA A 106 -3.87 -0.67 11.36
N ASN A 107 -3.86 -1.51 12.40
CA ASN A 107 -3.60 -1.07 13.77
C ASN A 107 -2.17 -0.53 13.93
N GLU A 108 -1.18 -1.19 13.32
CA GLU A 108 0.22 -0.73 13.31
C GLU A 108 0.36 0.64 12.63
N LEU A 109 -0.29 0.84 11.48
CA LEU A 109 -0.31 2.12 10.78
C LEU A 109 -0.98 3.22 11.60
N LEU A 110 -2.11 2.93 12.24
CA LEU A 110 -2.81 3.88 13.11
C LEU A 110 -1.97 4.22 14.35
N TYR A 111 -1.25 3.26 14.91
CA TYR A 111 -0.33 3.51 16.02
C TYR A 111 0.84 4.40 15.59
N ALA A 112 1.45 4.14 14.44
CA ALA A 112 2.51 5.00 13.89
C ALA A 112 2.03 6.44 13.67
N ALA A 113 0.79 6.60 13.15
CA ALA A 113 0.15 7.90 13.00
C ALA A 113 -0.04 8.62 14.35
N GLN A 114 -0.46 7.91 15.40
CA GLN A 114 -0.58 8.48 16.75
C GLN A 114 0.76 8.95 17.32
N VAL A 115 1.82 8.16 17.12
CA VAL A 115 3.18 8.53 17.52
C VAL A 115 3.64 9.79 16.76
N ALA A 116 3.39 9.85 15.45
CA ALA A 116 3.72 11.02 14.63
C ALA A 116 2.97 12.28 15.11
N MET A 117 1.66 12.17 15.40
CA MET A 117 0.88 13.28 15.97
C MET A 117 1.47 13.79 17.30
N SER A 118 1.92 12.87 18.15
CA SER A 118 2.52 13.20 19.44
C SER A 118 3.86 13.92 19.26
N ALA A 119 4.69 13.47 18.30
CA ALA A 119 5.94 14.13 17.95
C ALA A 119 5.71 15.57 17.43
N PHE A 120 4.69 15.79 16.58
CA PHE A 120 4.34 17.13 16.11
C PHE A 120 3.88 18.06 17.23
N LYS A 121 3.14 17.57 18.23
CA LYS A 121 2.75 18.36 19.41
C LYS A 121 3.98 18.81 20.20
N CYS A 122 4.86 17.86 20.55
CA CYS A 122 6.09 18.16 21.29
C CYS A 122 7.02 19.14 20.55
N ALA A 123 7.07 19.05 19.22
CA ALA A 123 7.87 19.97 18.40
C ALA A 123 7.32 21.41 18.41
N ARG A 124 6.00 21.59 18.53
CA ARG A 124 5.37 22.91 18.64
C ARG A 124 5.64 23.55 20.00
N ASP A 125 5.57 22.78 21.08
CA ASP A 125 5.77 23.28 22.44
C ASP A 125 7.20 23.79 22.68
N LYS A 126 8.20 23.17 22.02
CA LYS A 126 9.59 23.64 22.03
C LYS A 126 9.82 24.96 21.29
N LYS A 127 8.85 25.39 20.46
CA LYS A 127 8.93 26.63 19.67
C LYS A 127 8.16 27.79 20.32
N GLY A 128 7.89 27.70 21.63
CA GLY A 128 7.23 28.73 22.45
C GLY A 128 7.90 30.12 22.33
N PRO A 129 7.16 31.19 22.68
CA PRO A 129 7.41 32.55 22.20
C PRO A 129 8.82 33.07 22.56
N PRO A 130 9.44 33.92 21.72
CA PRO A 130 10.70 34.56 22.08
C PRO A 130 10.51 35.33 23.39
N SER A 131 11.44 35.10 24.33
CA SER A 131 11.47 35.81 25.60
C SER A 131 11.33 37.32 25.35
N PRO A 132 10.43 38.02 26.05
CA PRO A 132 10.42 39.48 26.01
C PRO A 132 11.75 39.96 26.60
N MET A 133 12.50 40.71 25.81
CA MET A 133 13.65 41.48 26.30
C MET A 133 13.20 42.64 27.17
#